data_AF-A0A553UW68-F1
#
_entry.id   AF-A0A553UW68-F1
#
_cell.length_a   1.000
_cell.length_b   1.000
_cell.length_c   1.000
_cell.angle_alpha   90.00
_cell.angle_beta   90.00
_cell.angle_gamma   90.00
#
_symmetry.space_group_name_H-M   'P 1'
#
loop_
_entity.id
_entity.type
_entity.pdbx_description
1 polymer ?
#
loop_
_entity_poly.entity_id
_entity_poly.type
_entity_poly.pdbx_seq_one_letter_code
_entity_poly.pdbx_strand_id
1 'polypeptide(L)'
;MSRPEILVLTLALGTSAAAAQSVTNVQLILDASGSMLGKLPDGQTRIASAKSTLTQFLSGLNADSGLNVGMRIYGAGLKAGQQCEDSVLVTPMKGFDKTALQVQVSAAKPKGATPIVYSLMQAAADFPKDNSQKVIVLVTDGEESCGGKLNDAVALFKKLGIEVDIRIIGIDLNAKARKSFEGVGIFENTRSGAELGAALSRATASAQTGRYGVSAAKTATAGDTIEVKWTGPNNPRDYITVVKKGEAEGKPSGKSVLTKDGNPAKLLLPPQAGEYELRYSNFNALPNPTLASSPITLKPATYGLSAPSSAKAGSTIEVKWTGPNNPRDYVTVVKKGEREGQYSGKSALTRDGNPLKLKLPDQPGTYELRYSNFNTIPNPTLFSVVIEVK
;
A
#
# COMPACT_ATOMS: atom_id res chain seq x y z
N MET A 1 -28.38 32.63 56.24
CA MET A 1 -26.96 32.26 55.99
C MET A 1 -26.97 30.97 55.18
N SER A 2 -26.86 31.05 53.85
CA SER A 2 -26.73 29.89 52.96
C SER A 2 -25.37 29.98 52.29
N ARG A 3 -24.52 28.98 52.48
CA ARG A 3 -23.17 28.91 51.90
C ARG A 3 -23.26 28.37 50.46
N PRO A 4 -22.53 28.94 49.47
CA PRO A 4 -22.51 28.40 48.13
C PRO A 4 -21.49 27.25 48.04
N GLU A 5 -21.88 26.14 47.44
CA GLU A 5 -20.98 25.04 47.09
C GLU A 5 -20.23 25.39 45.79
N ILE A 6 -18.90 25.35 45.84
CA ILE A 6 -18.01 25.57 44.70
C ILE A 6 -17.82 24.22 43.99
N LEU A 7 -18.35 24.10 42.77
CA LEU A 7 -18.14 22.96 41.89
C LEU A 7 -16.73 23.03 41.27
N VAL A 8 -15.81 22.18 41.72
CA VAL A 8 -14.46 22.06 41.16
C VAL A 8 -14.53 21.22 39.88
N LEU A 9 -14.43 21.88 38.72
CA LEU A 9 -14.34 21.22 37.42
C LEU A 9 -12.93 20.65 37.22
N THR A 10 -12.77 19.33 37.39
CA THR A 10 -11.49 18.65 37.16
C THR A 10 -11.24 18.50 35.66
N LEU A 11 -10.30 19.29 35.13
CA LEU A 11 -9.85 19.20 33.74
C LEU A 11 -9.00 17.94 33.58
N ALA A 12 -9.57 16.87 33.01
CA ALA A 12 -8.82 15.67 32.65
C ALA A 12 -7.91 15.98 31.45
N LEU A 13 -6.66 16.32 31.72
CA LEU A 13 -5.59 16.33 30.72
C LEU A 13 -5.38 14.89 30.24
N GLY A 14 -6.01 14.54 29.12
CA GLY A 14 -5.74 13.30 28.42
C GLY A 14 -4.27 13.28 27.97
N THR A 15 -3.45 12.51 28.67
CA THR A 15 -2.10 12.18 28.21
C THR A 15 -2.25 11.32 26.95
N SER A 16 -2.05 11.93 25.79
CA SER A 16 -1.80 11.20 24.56
C SER A 16 -0.54 10.38 24.77
N ALA A 17 -0.69 9.10 25.11
CA ALA A 17 0.40 8.15 25.04
C ALA A 17 0.87 8.13 23.59
N ALA A 18 2.01 8.76 23.31
CA ALA A 18 2.70 8.61 22.04
C ALA A 18 2.92 7.10 21.84
N ALA A 19 2.24 6.51 20.85
CA ALA A 19 2.44 5.11 20.51
C ALA A 19 3.95 4.92 20.28
N ALA A 20 4.60 4.14 21.14
CA ALA A 20 6.02 3.85 21.02
C ALA A 20 6.27 3.27 19.62
N GLN A 21 7.13 3.92 18.85
CA GLN A 21 7.42 3.54 17.48
C GLN A 21 8.04 2.13 17.51
N SER A 22 7.29 1.12 17.05
CA SER A 22 7.71 -0.28 17.13
C SER A 22 8.98 -0.49 16.31
N VAL A 23 10.11 -0.78 16.96
CA VAL A 23 11.38 -1.06 16.29
C VAL A 23 11.25 -2.35 15.48
N THR A 24 11.68 -2.31 14.23
CA THR A 24 11.74 -3.46 13.32
C THR A 24 13.18 -3.72 12.94
N ASN A 25 13.63 -4.96 13.15
CA ASN A 25 14.92 -5.47 12.72
C ASN A 25 14.72 -6.42 11.54
N VAL A 26 15.32 -6.08 10.39
CA VAL A 26 15.25 -6.88 9.15
C VAL A 26 16.64 -7.43 8.85
N GLN A 27 16.77 -8.75 8.77
CA GLN A 27 17.98 -9.42 8.31
C GLN A 27 17.77 -9.90 6.87
N LEU A 28 18.39 -9.21 5.92
CA LEU A 28 18.49 -9.68 4.54
C LEU A 28 19.53 -10.80 4.48
N ILE A 29 19.22 -11.90 3.80
CA ILE A 29 20.15 -13.01 3.56
C ILE A 29 20.19 -13.24 2.05
N LEU A 30 21.34 -12.97 1.44
CA LEU A 30 21.57 -13.15 0.01
C LEU A 30 22.38 -14.42 -0.24
N ASP A 31 21.80 -15.31 -1.05
CA ASP A 31 22.49 -16.43 -1.66
C ASP A 31 23.50 -15.94 -2.70
N ALA A 32 24.75 -16.31 -2.49
CA ALA A 32 25.83 -16.18 -3.46
C ALA A 32 26.55 -17.54 -3.63
N SER A 33 25.81 -18.64 -3.55
CA SER A 33 26.30 -19.96 -3.89
C SER A 33 26.54 -20.10 -5.39
N GLY A 34 27.27 -21.15 -5.80
CA GLY A 34 27.63 -21.38 -7.20
C GLY A 34 26.42 -21.56 -8.13
N SER A 35 25.29 -22.06 -7.63
CA SER A 35 24.06 -22.23 -8.43
C SER A 35 23.52 -20.92 -8.98
N MET A 36 23.77 -19.80 -8.29
CA MET A 36 23.33 -18.46 -8.69
C MET A 36 23.96 -17.96 -10.02
N LEU A 37 24.92 -18.69 -10.58
CA LEU A 37 25.43 -18.49 -11.95
C LEU A 37 24.50 -19.05 -13.03
N GLY A 38 23.50 -19.86 -12.65
CA GLY A 38 22.44 -20.31 -13.51
C GLY A 38 21.70 -19.15 -14.17
N LYS A 39 21.16 -19.37 -15.37
CA LYS A 39 20.49 -18.34 -16.15
C LYS A 39 18.97 -18.44 -16.00
N LEU A 40 18.33 -17.27 -15.96
CA LEU A 40 16.89 -17.10 -16.10
C LEU A 40 16.49 -17.17 -17.59
N PRO A 41 15.19 -17.31 -17.91
CA PRO A 41 14.70 -17.35 -19.30
C PRO A 41 15.09 -16.13 -20.16
N ASP A 42 15.33 -14.98 -19.52
CA ASP A 42 15.77 -13.74 -20.18
C ASP A 42 17.30 -13.70 -20.46
N GLY A 43 18.03 -14.76 -20.11
CA GLY A 43 19.46 -14.90 -20.32
C GLY A 43 20.36 -14.30 -19.24
N GLN A 44 19.80 -13.55 -18.27
CA GLN A 44 20.56 -13.03 -17.14
C GLN A 44 20.89 -14.13 -16.14
N THR A 45 22.02 -14.01 -15.43
CA THR A 45 22.30 -14.91 -14.31
C THR A 45 21.39 -14.57 -13.13
N ARG A 46 21.03 -15.56 -12.33
CA ARG A 46 20.18 -15.38 -11.14
C ARG A 46 20.79 -14.40 -10.16
N ILE A 47 22.12 -14.41 -9.97
CA ILE A 47 22.82 -13.41 -9.15
C ILE A 47 22.71 -11.99 -9.74
N ALA A 48 22.77 -11.84 -11.07
CA ALA A 48 22.68 -10.52 -11.69
C ALA A 48 21.27 -9.94 -11.48
N SER A 49 20.24 -10.77 -11.66
CA SER A 49 18.86 -10.41 -11.35
C SER A 49 18.67 -10.09 -9.86
N ALA A 50 19.22 -10.92 -8.96
CA ALA A 50 19.11 -10.67 -7.52
C ALA A 50 19.77 -9.34 -7.12
N LYS A 51 20.96 -9.06 -7.64
CA LYS A 51 21.68 -7.80 -7.37
C LYS A 51 20.95 -6.58 -7.89
N SER A 52 20.49 -6.59 -9.13
CA SER A 52 19.79 -5.45 -9.72
C SER A 52 18.49 -5.17 -8.98
N THR A 53 17.71 -6.22 -8.70
CA THR A 53 16.45 -6.09 -7.99
C THR A 53 16.64 -5.65 -6.53
N LEU A 54 17.59 -6.25 -5.78
CA LEU A 54 17.89 -5.81 -4.41
C LEU A 54 18.39 -4.36 -4.39
N THR A 55 19.21 -3.95 -5.35
CA THR A 55 19.70 -2.57 -5.45
C THR A 55 18.56 -1.59 -5.70
N GLN A 56 17.63 -1.92 -6.60
CA GLN A 56 16.43 -1.12 -6.87
C GLN A 56 15.50 -1.08 -5.67
N PHE A 57 15.30 -2.22 -5.01
CA PHE A 57 14.51 -2.34 -3.81
C PHE A 57 15.04 -1.46 -2.67
N LEU A 58 16.33 -1.60 -2.34
CA LEU A 58 17.03 -0.73 -1.37
C LEU A 58 16.99 0.74 -1.80
N SER A 59 16.93 1.01 -3.11
CA SER A 59 16.77 2.38 -3.62
C SER A 59 15.41 2.99 -3.27
N GLY A 60 14.34 2.19 -3.29
CA GLY A 60 12.98 2.60 -2.96
C GLY A 60 12.68 2.65 -1.46
N LEU A 61 13.51 2.00 -0.62
CA LEU A 61 13.40 2.11 0.83
C LEU A 61 13.93 3.46 1.33
N ASN A 62 13.18 4.08 2.24
CA ASN A 62 13.59 5.28 2.94
C ASN A 62 14.00 4.94 4.38
N ALA A 63 14.99 5.67 4.89
CA ALA A 63 15.43 5.53 6.27
C ALA A 63 14.33 5.94 7.25
N ASP A 64 14.17 5.14 8.30
CA ASP A 64 13.24 5.37 9.38
C ASP A 64 13.98 5.06 10.70
N SER A 65 13.77 5.89 11.73
CA SER A 65 14.50 5.85 13.00
C SER A 65 14.35 4.55 13.80
N GLY A 66 13.35 3.73 13.47
CA GLY A 66 13.16 2.41 14.08
C GLY A 66 13.18 1.27 13.07
N LEU A 67 13.71 1.49 11.86
CA LEU A 67 14.04 0.43 10.92
C LEU A 67 15.55 0.15 10.99
N ASN A 68 15.90 -1.06 11.41
CA ASN A 68 17.28 -1.56 11.37
C ASN A 68 17.37 -2.63 10.29
N VAL A 69 18.34 -2.52 9.38
CA VAL A 69 18.52 -3.52 8.32
C VAL A 69 19.96 -4.02 8.35
N GLY A 70 20.11 -5.34 8.48
CA GLY A 70 21.37 -6.04 8.36
C GLY A 70 21.40 -6.90 7.10
N MET A 71 22.59 -7.33 6.70
CA MET A 71 22.79 -8.21 5.56
C MET A 71 23.78 -9.33 5.89
N ARG A 72 23.37 -10.56 5.60
CA ARG A 72 24.24 -11.72 5.49
C ARG A 72 24.36 -12.12 4.04
N ILE A 73 25.54 -12.61 3.69
CA ILE A 73 25.80 -13.27 2.41
C ILE A 73 26.36 -14.64 2.72
N TYR A 74 25.84 -15.67 2.06
CA TYR A 74 26.40 -17.02 2.14
C TYR A 74 26.85 -17.53 0.78
N GLY A 75 27.73 -18.53 0.80
CA GLY A 75 28.23 -19.20 -0.41
C GLY A 75 29.21 -18.36 -1.23
N ALA A 76 29.58 -17.15 -0.80
CA ALA A 76 30.49 -16.27 -1.54
C ALA A 76 31.98 -16.58 -1.31
N GLY A 77 32.32 -17.62 -0.53
CA GLY A 77 33.68 -17.95 -0.11
C GLY A 77 34.28 -16.90 0.82
N LEU A 78 33.46 -16.29 1.67
CA LEU A 78 33.85 -15.20 2.57
C LEU A 78 34.50 -15.72 3.85
N LYS A 79 34.15 -16.94 4.28
CA LYS A 79 34.81 -17.64 5.39
C LYS A 79 35.80 -18.68 4.84
N ALA A 80 37.06 -18.62 5.27
CA ALA A 80 38.05 -19.62 4.93
C ALA A 80 37.73 -20.98 5.61
N GLY A 81 37.93 -22.09 4.89
CA GLY A 81 37.76 -23.44 5.42
C GLY A 81 36.50 -24.15 4.92
N GLN A 82 35.41 -24.12 5.71
CA GLN A 82 34.23 -24.97 5.49
C GLN A 82 33.13 -24.25 4.72
N GLN A 83 32.83 -24.72 3.51
CA GLN A 83 31.77 -24.16 2.66
C GLN A 83 30.38 -24.20 3.33
N CYS A 84 30.16 -25.14 4.24
CA CYS A 84 28.91 -25.28 4.98
C CYS A 84 28.76 -24.36 6.20
N GLU A 85 29.79 -23.58 6.48
CA GLU A 85 29.74 -22.50 7.48
C GLU A 85 29.99 -21.12 6.86
N ASP A 86 29.98 -21.04 5.52
CA ASP A 86 30.25 -19.82 4.77
C ASP A 86 29.01 -18.92 4.75
N SER A 87 28.74 -18.26 5.87
CA SER A 87 27.69 -17.25 6.03
C SER A 87 28.19 -16.11 6.91
N VAL A 88 28.36 -14.93 6.31
CA VAL A 88 29.00 -13.77 6.96
C VAL A 88 28.01 -12.62 7.09
N LEU A 89 27.97 -12.02 8.29
CA LEU A 89 27.26 -10.75 8.51
C LEU A 89 28.11 -9.61 7.93
N VAL A 90 27.73 -9.17 6.74
CA VAL A 90 28.45 -8.13 5.99
C VAL A 90 27.96 -6.72 6.31
N THR A 91 26.77 -6.60 6.90
CA THR A 91 26.24 -5.34 7.43
C THR A 91 25.42 -5.63 8.69
N PRO A 92 25.76 -5.06 9.86
CA PRO A 92 25.01 -5.28 11.09
C PRO A 92 23.69 -4.50 11.11
N MET A 93 22.70 -4.97 11.88
CA MET A 93 21.41 -4.28 12.11
C MET A 93 21.60 -3.07 13.05
N LYS A 94 22.13 -1.97 12.52
CA LYS A 94 22.31 -0.69 13.23
C LYS A 94 21.79 0.46 12.37
N GLY A 95 20.47 0.67 12.40
CA GLY A 95 19.79 1.59 11.49
C GLY A 95 19.70 1.06 10.06
N PHE A 96 19.31 1.92 9.12
CA PHE A 96 19.23 1.61 7.69
C PHE A 96 20.32 2.36 6.92
N ASP A 97 21.50 1.74 6.80
CA ASP A 97 22.58 2.24 5.93
C ASP A 97 22.42 1.68 4.52
N LYS A 98 21.59 2.38 3.74
CA LYS A 98 21.30 2.05 2.34
C LYS A 98 22.56 1.91 1.49
N THR A 99 23.53 2.81 1.66
CA THR A 99 24.75 2.84 0.85
C THR A 99 25.62 1.62 1.16
N ALA A 100 25.83 1.31 2.44
CA ALA A 100 26.60 0.12 2.84
C ALA A 100 25.97 -1.17 2.31
N LEU A 101 24.64 -1.31 2.42
CA LEU A 101 23.92 -2.48 1.91
C LEU A 101 24.08 -2.63 0.38
N GLN A 102 23.95 -1.55 -0.37
CA GLN A 102 24.12 -1.57 -1.84
C GLN A 102 25.55 -1.96 -2.27
N VAL A 103 26.56 -1.53 -1.51
CA VAL A 103 27.95 -1.95 -1.73
C VAL A 103 28.10 -3.45 -1.53
N GLN A 104 27.53 -4.03 -0.46
CA GLN A 104 27.61 -5.46 -0.20
C GLN A 104 26.89 -6.29 -1.27
N VAL A 105 25.70 -5.88 -1.69
CA VAL A 105 24.96 -6.52 -2.80
C VAL A 105 25.81 -6.53 -4.06
N SER A 106 26.38 -5.38 -4.42
CA SER A 106 27.20 -5.25 -5.63
C SER A 106 28.45 -6.12 -5.59
N ALA A 107 29.06 -6.27 -4.41
CA ALA A 107 30.30 -7.03 -4.20
C ALA A 107 30.11 -8.56 -4.16
N ALA A 108 28.89 -9.07 -3.96
CA ALA A 108 28.62 -10.51 -3.82
C ALA A 108 29.09 -11.31 -5.05
N LYS A 109 29.86 -12.40 -4.87
CA LYS A 109 30.35 -13.24 -5.98
C LYS A 109 29.93 -14.70 -5.77
N PRO A 110 29.20 -15.31 -6.72
CA PRO A 110 28.84 -16.72 -6.65
C PRO A 110 30.05 -17.64 -6.54
N LYS A 111 30.07 -18.60 -5.61
CA LYS A 111 31.19 -19.57 -5.54
C LYS A 111 30.87 -20.95 -4.96
N GLY A 112 30.35 -20.99 -3.73
CA GLY A 112 30.36 -22.14 -2.84
C GLY A 112 29.01 -22.82 -2.67
N ALA A 113 28.87 -23.57 -1.57
CA ALA A 113 27.66 -24.30 -1.20
C ALA A 113 26.53 -23.38 -0.73
N THR A 114 25.39 -23.98 -0.38
CA THR A 114 24.12 -23.31 -0.01
C THR A 114 23.77 -23.63 1.45
N PRO A 115 24.49 -23.08 2.45
CA PRO A 115 24.30 -23.38 3.87
C PRO A 115 23.14 -22.55 4.50
N ILE A 116 21.93 -22.67 3.96
CA ILE A 116 20.73 -21.93 4.40
C ILE A 116 20.47 -22.14 5.90
N VAL A 117 20.50 -23.38 6.37
CA VAL A 117 20.23 -23.71 7.78
C VAL A 117 21.23 -23.04 8.70
N TYR A 118 22.52 -23.11 8.36
CA TYR A 118 23.55 -22.41 9.13
C TYR A 118 23.33 -20.89 9.08
N SER A 119 23.01 -20.30 7.93
CA SER A 119 22.70 -18.88 7.82
C SER A 119 21.53 -18.44 8.70
N LEU A 120 20.45 -19.23 8.76
CA LEU A 120 19.30 -18.97 9.64
C LEU A 120 19.69 -19.08 11.12
N MET A 121 20.49 -20.09 11.49
CA MET A 121 20.98 -20.22 12.87
C MET A 121 21.84 -19.04 13.28
N GLN A 122 22.70 -18.56 12.38
CA GLN A 122 23.53 -17.40 12.63
C GLN A 122 22.68 -16.12 12.71
N ALA A 123 21.64 -15.97 11.87
CA ALA A 123 20.71 -14.84 11.95
C ALA A 123 20.01 -14.74 13.31
N ALA A 124 19.71 -15.88 13.95
CA ALA A 124 19.19 -15.89 15.32
C ALA A 124 20.13 -15.22 16.34
N ALA A 125 21.45 -15.30 16.12
CA ALA A 125 22.44 -14.64 16.95
C ALA A 125 22.62 -13.14 16.63
N ASP A 126 22.26 -12.70 15.42
CA ASP A 126 22.37 -11.27 15.03
C ASP A 126 21.27 -10.42 15.62
N PHE A 127 20.07 -10.98 15.81
CA PHE A 127 18.91 -10.22 16.28
C PHE A 127 19.10 -9.76 17.73
N PRO A 128 18.62 -8.53 18.07
CA PRO A 128 18.59 -8.10 19.45
C PRO A 128 17.63 -8.98 20.28
N LYS A 129 18.00 -9.21 21.54
CA LYS A 129 17.22 -10.00 22.49
C LYS A 129 16.19 -9.13 23.21
N ASP A 130 15.29 -8.52 22.45
CA ASP A 130 14.24 -7.62 22.91
C ASP A 130 12.88 -7.98 22.26
N ASN A 131 11.85 -7.17 22.52
CA ASN A 131 10.51 -7.36 21.97
C ASN A 131 10.30 -6.64 20.63
N SER A 132 11.37 -6.25 19.93
CA SER A 132 11.28 -5.67 18.58
C SER A 132 10.75 -6.69 17.59
N GLN A 133 10.09 -6.21 16.53
CA GLN A 133 9.69 -7.04 15.41
C GLN A 133 10.95 -7.53 14.67
N LYS A 134 11.01 -8.81 14.33
CA LYS A 134 12.16 -9.43 13.65
C LYS A 134 11.70 -10.10 12.37
N VAL A 135 12.35 -9.77 11.27
CA VAL A 135 12.03 -10.31 9.94
C VAL A 135 13.30 -10.79 9.26
N ILE A 136 13.27 -12.01 8.72
CA ILE A 136 14.30 -12.51 7.81
C ILE A 136 13.74 -12.48 6.40
N VAL A 137 14.51 -11.92 5.47
CA VAL A 137 14.23 -12.03 4.03
C VAL A 137 15.36 -12.80 3.37
N LEU A 138 15.10 -14.06 3.03
CA LEU A 138 16.03 -14.95 2.35
C LEU A 138 15.79 -14.92 0.84
N VAL A 139 16.80 -14.52 0.07
CA VAL A 139 16.80 -14.61 -1.40
C VAL A 139 17.72 -15.74 -1.82
N THR A 140 17.20 -16.77 -2.49
CA THR A 140 17.94 -17.99 -2.83
C THR A 140 17.49 -18.62 -4.14
N ASP A 141 18.40 -19.30 -4.84
CA ASP A 141 18.09 -20.13 -6.01
C ASP A 141 18.30 -21.63 -5.80
N GLY A 142 18.62 -22.03 -4.57
CA GLY A 142 19.12 -23.35 -4.25
C GLY A 142 18.34 -24.10 -3.18
N GLU A 143 18.54 -25.41 -3.18
CA GLU A 143 18.24 -26.26 -2.03
C GLU A 143 19.40 -26.21 -1.04
N GLU A 144 19.10 -26.41 0.24
CA GLU A 144 20.11 -26.67 1.26
C GLU A 144 21.03 -27.83 0.82
N SER A 145 22.32 -27.55 0.66
CA SER A 145 23.31 -28.52 0.15
C SER A 145 24.31 -29.01 1.20
N CYS A 146 24.18 -28.55 2.45
CA CYS A 146 25.07 -28.90 3.56
C CYS A 146 24.46 -29.86 4.57
N GLY A 147 23.37 -30.53 4.21
CA GLY A 147 22.75 -31.58 5.02
C GLY A 147 21.91 -31.07 6.19
N GLY A 148 21.74 -29.75 6.32
CA GLY A 148 20.85 -29.15 7.30
C GLY A 148 19.37 -29.44 7.01
N LYS A 149 18.53 -29.41 8.05
CA LYS A 149 17.07 -29.43 7.90
C LYS A 149 16.52 -28.06 8.28
N LEU A 150 15.75 -27.45 7.39
CA LEU A 150 15.22 -26.10 7.62
C LEU A 150 14.30 -26.01 8.84
N ASN A 151 13.58 -27.10 9.16
CA ASN A 151 12.76 -27.18 10.37
C ASN A 151 13.57 -27.10 11.66
N ASP A 152 14.85 -27.50 11.64
CA ASP A 152 15.72 -27.39 12.82
C ASP A 152 16.08 -25.92 13.10
N ALA A 153 16.24 -25.11 12.03
CA ALA A 153 16.44 -23.67 12.18
C ALA A 153 15.20 -23.00 12.81
N VAL A 154 13.99 -23.36 12.38
CA VAL A 154 12.75 -22.84 12.98
C VAL A 154 12.60 -23.27 14.44
N ALA A 155 12.93 -24.53 14.75
CA ALA A 155 12.93 -25.04 16.11
C ALA A 155 13.91 -24.27 17.01
N LEU A 156 15.06 -23.86 16.48
CA LEU A 156 16.02 -23.03 17.20
C LEU A 156 15.43 -21.66 17.57
N PHE A 157 14.78 -20.96 16.64
CA PHE A 157 14.15 -19.66 16.94
C PHE A 157 13.12 -19.78 18.08
N LYS A 158 12.27 -20.81 18.04
CA LYS A 158 11.31 -21.11 19.11
C LYS A 158 11.99 -21.39 20.44
N LYS A 159 13.05 -22.21 20.44
CA LYS A 159 13.83 -22.53 21.64
C LYS A 159 14.50 -21.29 22.26
N LEU A 160 14.91 -20.34 21.44
CA LEU A 160 15.52 -19.08 21.87
C LEU A 160 14.50 -18.01 22.28
N GLY A 161 13.19 -18.28 22.14
CA GLY A 161 12.14 -17.29 22.40
C GLY A 161 12.15 -16.13 21.40
N ILE A 162 12.70 -16.34 20.21
CA ILE A 162 12.78 -15.33 19.16
C ILE A 162 11.58 -15.52 18.23
N GLU A 163 10.59 -14.65 18.36
CA GLU A 163 9.53 -14.53 17.37
C GLU A 163 10.10 -13.84 16.12
N VAL A 164 10.17 -14.57 15.01
CA VAL A 164 10.70 -14.09 13.74
C VAL A 164 9.74 -14.44 12.61
N ASP A 165 9.49 -13.47 11.74
CA ASP A 165 8.80 -13.70 10.47
C ASP A 165 9.84 -14.05 9.40
N ILE A 166 9.77 -15.25 8.84
CA ILE A 166 10.70 -15.73 7.82
C ILE A 166 10.02 -15.64 6.46
N ARG A 167 10.59 -14.81 5.58
CA ARG A 167 10.17 -14.61 4.19
C ARG A 167 11.22 -15.18 3.25
N ILE A 168 10.82 -16.10 2.40
CA ILE A 168 11.72 -16.80 1.49
C ILE A 168 11.31 -16.48 0.06
N ILE A 169 12.25 -15.95 -0.72
CA ILE A 169 12.06 -15.59 -2.11
C ILE A 169 12.99 -16.46 -2.95
N GLY A 170 12.39 -17.48 -3.56
CA GLY A 170 13.05 -18.39 -4.47
C GLY A 170 13.23 -17.79 -5.86
N ILE A 171 14.36 -18.08 -6.49
CA ILE A 171 14.63 -17.75 -7.89
C ILE A 171 14.66 -19.05 -8.69
N ASP A 172 13.65 -19.24 -9.54
CA ASP A 172 13.54 -20.37 -10.47
C ASP A 172 13.66 -21.75 -9.79
N LEU A 173 13.06 -21.88 -8.60
CA LEU A 173 13.10 -23.13 -7.83
C LEU A 173 12.14 -24.19 -8.38
N ASN A 174 12.64 -25.42 -8.44
CA ASN A 174 11.86 -26.59 -8.86
C ASN A 174 10.87 -27.05 -7.75
N ALA A 175 10.04 -28.06 -8.02
CA ALA A 175 9.04 -28.54 -7.06
C ALA A 175 9.64 -29.14 -5.77
N LYS A 176 10.80 -29.81 -5.87
CA LYS A 176 11.48 -30.42 -4.73
C LYS A 176 12.02 -29.34 -3.79
N ALA A 177 12.66 -28.32 -4.34
CA ALA A 177 13.18 -27.19 -3.58
C ALA A 177 12.07 -26.42 -2.88
N ARG A 178 10.95 -26.18 -3.58
CA ARG A 178 9.77 -25.55 -2.96
C ARG A 178 9.27 -26.34 -1.75
N LYS A 179 9.23 -27.66 -1.86
CA LYS A 179 8.78 -28.54 -0.78
C LYS A 179 9.68 -28.47 0.45
N SER A 180 10.99 -28.24 0.30
CA SER A 180 11.89 -28.13 1.47
C SER A 180 11.67 -26.88 2.32
N PHE A 181 10.97 -25.87 1.80
CA PHE A 181 10.63 -24.65 2.52
C PHE A 181 9.23 -24.68 3.17
N GLU A 182 8.45 -25.75 2.96
CA GLU A 182 7.14 -25.91 3.58
C GLU A 182 7.25 -25.92 5.11
N GLY A 183 6.48 -25.06 5.78
CA GLY A 183 6.48 -24.95 7.25
C GLY A 183 7.63 -24.12 7.83
N VAL A 184 8.52 -23.58 6.98
CA VAL A 184 9.64 -22.74 7.43
C VAL A 184 9.23 -21.28 7.59
N GLY A 185 8.44 -20.78 6.65
CA GLY A 185 8.02 -19.39 6.56
C GLY A 185 7.11 -19.15 5.36
N ILE A 186 6.90 -17.88 5.02
CA ILE A 186 6.14 -17.53 3.81
C ILE A 186 7.09 -17.59 2.61
N PHE A 187 6.76 -18.48 1.67
CA PHE A 187 7.57 -18.78 0.50
C PHE A 187 6.93 -18.22 -0.78
N GLU A 188 7.74 -17.58 -1.61
CA GLU A 188 7.36 -17.12 -2.95
C GLU A 188 8.42 -17.55 -3.97
N ASN A 189 8.01 -18.12 -5.12
CA ASN A 189 8.92 -18.51 -6.19
C ASN A 189 8.81 -17.56 -7.38
N THR A 190 9.94 -17.04 -7.84
CA THR A 190 10.01 -16.00 -8.87
C THR A 190 10.77 -16.51 -10.08
N ARG A 191 10.35 -16.11 -11.28
CA ARG A 191 10.93 -16.55 -12.56
C ARG A 191 11.53 -15.41 -13.37
N SER A 192 11.48 -14.19 -12.84
CA SER A 192 11.99 -12.99 -13.48
C SER A 192 12.43 -11.96 -12.44
N GLY A 193 13.29 -11.01 -12.83
CA GLY A 193 13.68 -9.91 -11.95
C GLY A 193 12.53 -9.02 -11.51
N ALA A 194 11.47 -8.91 -12.33
CA ALA A 194 10.26 -8.17 -11.99
C ALA A 194 9.45 -8.86 -10.89
N GLU A 195 9.27 -10.19 -10.98
CA GLU A 195 8.63 -10.98 -9.93
C GLU A 195 9.44 -10.94 -8.63
N LEU A 196 10.78 -11.05 -8.73
CA LEU A 196 11.69 -10.89 -7.59
C LEU A 196 11.51 -9.54 -6.89
N GLY A 197 11.34 -8.46 -7.66
CA GLY A 197 11.14 -7.12 -7.10
C GLY A 197 9.83 -7.01 -6.35
N ALA A 198 8.75 -7.52 -6.95
CA ALA A 198 7.44 -7.54 -6.32
C ALA A 198 7.42 -8.40 -5.03
N ALA A 199 8.11 -9.55 -5.04
CA ALA A 199 8.25 -10.43 -3.89
C ALA A 199 9.02 -9.74 -2.74
N LEU A 200 10.14 -9.08 -3.05
CA LEU A 200 10.92 -8.31 -2.08
C LEU A 200 10.09 -7.20 -1.44
N SER A 201 9.36 -6.43 -2.27
CA SER A 201 8.45 -5.39 -1.78
C SER A 201 7.40 -5.95 -0.81
N ARG A 202 6.77 -7.10 -1.13
CA ARG A 202 5.79 -7.74 -0.23
C ARG A 202 6.43 -8.26 1.06
N ALA A 203 7.58 -8.92 0.96
CA ALA A 203 8.28 -9.50 2.10
C ALA A 203 8.70 -8.46 3.14
N THR A 204 9.03 -7.24 2.70
CA THR A 204 9.38 -6.15 3.61
C THR A 204 8.20 -5.25 3.97
N ALA A 205 7.16 -5.18 3.15
CA ALA A 205 5.93 -4.47 3.52
C ALA A 205 5.35 -5.06 4.83
N SER A 206 5.39 -6.38 5.00
CA SER A 206 4.98 -7.02 6.27
C SER A 206 5.93 -6.75 7.45
N ALA A 207 7.19 -6.42 7.19
CA ALA A 207 8.11 -5.94 8.24
C ALA A 207 7.75 -4.52 8.69
N GLN A 208 7.02 -3.78 7.86
CA GLN A 208 6.54 -2.43 8.14
C GLN A 208 5.06 -2.41 8.60
N THR A 209 4.30 -3.49 8.38
CA THR A 209 2.93 -3.62 8.89
C THR A 209 2.92 -3.58 10.42
N GLY A 210 2.14 -2.67 10.99
CA GLY A 210 2.07 -2.40 12.42
C GLY A 210 2.79 -1.14 12.86
N ARG A 211 3.79 -0.67 12.08
CA ARG A 211 4.48 0.63 12.31
C ARG A 211 3.73 1.78 11.66
N TYR A 212 3.10 1.51 10.53
CA TYR A 212 2.32 2.47 9.77
C TYR A 212 0.83 2.11 9.83
N GLY A 213 0.00 3.12 9.71
CA GLY A 213 -1.44 3.02 9.86
C GLY A 213 -2.16 3.89 8.84
N VAL A 214 -3.30 3.41 8.40
CA VAL A 214 -4.28 4.19 7.66
C VAL A 214 -5.65 3.84 8.21
N SER A 215 -6.46 4.84 8.52
CA SER A 215 -7.75 4.61 9.17
C SER A 215 -8.75 5.70 8.83
N ALA A 216 -9.99 5.28 8.65
CA ALA A 216 -11.17 6.12 8.52
C ALA A 216 -12.38 5.36 9.10
N ALA A 217 -13.58 5.92 8.94
CA ALA A 217 -14.80 5.19 9.24
C ALA A 217 -14.86 3.88 8.43
N LYS A 218 -15.29 2.77 9.06
CA LYS A 218 -15.42 1.45 8.40
C LYS A 218 -16.42 1.45 7.24
N THR A 219 -17.35 2.40 7.26
CA THR A 219 -18.33 2.59 6.19
C THR A 219 -18.39 4.06 5.80
N ALA A 220 -18.54 4.33 4.51
CA ALA A 220 -18.76 5.67 3.97
C ALA A 220 -19.72 5.61 2.78
N THR A 221 -20.24 6.75 2.35
CA THR A 221 -21.05 6.81 1.13
C THR A 221 -20.12 6.85 -0.09
N ALA A 222 -20.46 6.09 -1.12
CA ALA A 222 -19.75 6.13 -2.39
C ALA A 222 -19.78 7.55 -2.96
N GLY A 223 -18.63 8.03 -3.43
CA GLY A 223 -18.47 9.39 -3.96
C GLY A 223 -18.26 10.48 -2.90
N ASP A 224 -18.37 10.20 -1.59
CA ASP A 224 -18.08 11.20 -0.55
C ASP A 224 -16.57 11.52 -0.50
N THR A 225 -16.24 12.72 0.01
CA THR A 225 -14.88 13.02 0.48
C THR A 225 -14.79 12.74 1.97
N ILE A 226 -13.89 11.84 2.38
CA ILE A 226 -13.69 11.47 3.78
C ILE A 226 -12.35 11.98 4.33
N GLU A 227 -12.29 12.10 5.66
CA GLU A 227 -11.03 12.32 6.38
C GLU A 227 -10.37 10.99 6.72
N VAL A 228 -9.13 10.81 6.29
CA VAL A 228 -8.33 9.61 6.52
C VAL A 228 -7.15 9.95 7.41
N LYS A 229 -7.14 9.40 8.61
CA LYS A 229 -5.99 9.47 9.51
C LYS A 229 -4.93 8.49 9.06
N TRP A 230 -3.68 8.90 9.18
CA TRP A 230 -2.57 8.03 8.84
C TRP A 230 -1.42 8.17 9.82
N THR A 231 -0.60 7.13 9.87
CA THR A 231 0.65 7.05 10.59
C THR A 231 1.65 6.48 9.61
N GLY A 232 2.72 7.20 9.32
CA GLY A 232 3.64 6.76 8.28
C GLY A 232 4.82 7.68 8.18
N PRO A 233 5.90 7.27 7.50
CA PRO A 233 7.16 8.00 7.51
C PRO A 233 7.03 9.40 6.87
N ASN A 234 5.91 9.69 6.21
CA ASN A 234 5.62 10.95 5.53
C ASN A 234 6.74 11.37 4.56
N ASN A 235 7.30 10.39 3.87
CA ASN A 235 8.34 10.60 2.90
C ASN A 235 7.80 11.47 1.74
N PRO A 236 8.69 12.13 0.98
CA PRO A 236 8.30 12.75 -0.27
C PRO A 236 7.54 11.75 -1.14
N ARG A 237 6.32 12.13 -1.53
CA ARG A 237 5.40 11.34 -2.37
C ARG A 237 4.81 10.10 -1.71
N ASP A 238 4.81 10.02 -0.39
CA ASP A 238 3.84 9.19 0.33
C ASP A 238 2.42 9.66 0.00
N TYR A 239 1.51 8.71 -0.15
CA TYR A 239 0.14 8.97 -0.53
C TYR A 239 -0.82 7.98 0.08
N ILE A 240 -2.08 8.39 0.14
CA ILE A 240 -3.21 7.57 0.54
C ILE A 240 -4.12 7.41 -0.67
N THR A 241 -4.57 6.20 -0.91
CA THR A 241 -5.53 5.87 -1.96
C THR A 241 -6.59 4.92 -1.45
N VAL A 242 -7.65 4.77 -2.25
CA VAL A 242 -8.72 3.81 -2.04
C VAL A 242 -8.85 2.99 -3.32
N VAL A 243 -8.75 1.68 -3.20
CA VAL A 243 -8.79 0.74 -4.32
C VAL A 243 -9.80 -0.37 -4.05
N LYS A 244 -10.21 -1.09 -5.10
CA LYS A 244 -11.09 -2.25 -4.90
C LYS A 244 -10.40 -3.28 -4.03
N LYS A 245 -11.18 -3.97 -3.18
CA LYS A 245 -10.65 -5.06 -2.37
C LYS A 245 -9.94 -6.10 -3.24
N GLY A 246 -8.67 -6.38 -2.94
CA GLY A 246 -7.85 -7.35 -3.66
C GLY A 246 -7.15 -6.83 -4.93
N GLU A 247 -7.20 -5.53 -5.22
CA GLU A 247 -6.42 -4.93 -6.32
C GLU A 247 -4.92 -5.18 -6.15
N ALA A 248 -4.19 -5.50 -7.22
CA ALA A 248 -2.75 -5.76 -7.13
C ALA A 248 -1.95 -4.51 -6.68
N GLU A 249 -0.72 -4.71 -6.20
CA GLU A 249 0.21 -3.62 -5.88
C GLU A 249 0.61 -2.83 -7.15
N GLY A 250 0.92 -1.54 -6.99
CA GLY A 250 1.38 -0.71 -8.10
C GLY A 250 0.67 0.64 -8.23
N LYS A 251 0.48 1.10 -9.46
CA LYS A 251 -0.22 2.36 -9.73
C LYS A 251 -1.72 2.16 -9.41
N PRO A 252 -2.29 2.93 -8.47
CA PRO A 252 -3.68 2.72 -8.06
C PRO A 252 -4.65 3.09 -9.19
N SER A 253 -5.75 2.33 -9.28
CA SER A 253 -6.88 2.65 -10.16
C SER A 253 -7.69 3.86 -9.65
N GLY A 254 -7.67 4.09 -8.33
CA GLY A 254 -8.42 5.13 -7.64
C GLY A 254 -7.72 6.49 -7.56
N LYS A 255 -8.44 7.48 -7.05
CA LYS A 255 -7.86 8.77 -6.68
C LYS A 255 -6.90 8.60 -5.50
N SER A 256 -5.91 9.47 -5.44
CA SER A 256 -4.90 9.47 -4.39
C SER A 256 -4.73 10.90 -3.85
N VAL A 257 -4.41 11.01 -2.57
CA VAL A 257 -4.04 12.26 -1.89
C VAL A 257 -2.63 12.10 -1.31
N LEU A 258 -1.78 13.12 -1.44
CA LEU A 258 -0.44 13.06 -0.88
C LEU A 258 -0.51 13.29 0.64
N THR A 259 0.28 12.55 1.41
CA THR A 259 0.29 12.69 2.88
C THR A 259 0.77 14.07 3.33
N LYS A 260 1.59 14.75 2.51
CA LYS A 260 2.01 16.14 2.72
C LYS A 260 0.85 17.14 2.76
N ASP A 261 -0.31 16.78 2.19
CA ASP A 261 -1.48 17.66 2.10
C ASP A 261 -2.30 17.69 3.41
N GLY A 262 -2.00 16.82 4.38
CA GLY A 262 -2.56 16.89 5.73
C GLY A 262 -2.71 15.54 6.44
N ASN A 263 -2.86 15.60 7.78
CA ASN A 263 -3.26 14.47 8.63
C ASN A 263 -4.32 14.95 9.65
N PRO A 264 -5.61 14.62 9.48
CA PRO A 264 -6.17 13.73 8.47
C PRO A 264 -6.05 14.25 7.03
N ALA A 265 -5.85 13.34 6.08
CA ALA A 265 -5.89 13.65 4.65
C ALA A 265 -7.32 13.60 4.12
N LYS A 266 -7.68 14.47 3.17
CA LYS A 266 -9.01 14.49 2.54
C LYS A 266 -8.99 13.64 1.26
N LEU A 267 -9.68 12.50 1.28
CA LEU A 267 -9.70 11.54 0.19
C LEU A 267 -11.10 11.44 -0.43
N LEU A 268 -11.21 11.69 -1.74
CA LEU A 268 -12.42 11.45 -2.51
C LEU A 268 -12.60 9.97 -2.81
N LEU A 269 -13.74 9.41 -2.41
CA LEU A 269 -14.10 8.02 -2.62
C LEU A 269 -14.65 7.75 -4.03
N PRO A 270 -14.51 6.53 -4.55
CA PRO A 270 -15.15 6.10 -5.80
C PRO A 270 -16.67 6.22 -5.71
N PRO A 271 -17.36 6.58 -6.82
CA PRO A 271 -18.81 6.72 -6.85
C PRO A 271 -19.56 5.38 -6.85
N GLN A 272 -18.87 4.25 -7.06
CA GLN A 272 -19.46 2.93 -6.98
C GLN A 272 -19.45 2.37 -5.55
N ALA A 273 -20.59 1.85 -5.12
CA ALA A 273 -20.70 1.09 -3.88
C ALA A 273 -19.93 -0.24 -3.97
N GLY A 274 -19.49 -0.76 -2.83
CA GLY A 274 -18.83 -2.05 -2.75
C GLY A 274 -17.77 -2.13 -1.65
N GLU A 275 -16.95 -3.18 -1.74
CA GLU A 275 -15.87 -3.47 -0.80
C GLU A 275 -14.55 -2.89 -1.33
N TYR A 276 -13.92 -2.04 -0.53
CA TYR A 276 -12.70 -1.33 -0.87
C TYR A 276 -11.64 -1.47 0.23
N GLU A 277 -10.42 -1.07 -0.12
CA GLU A 277 -9.28 -1.02 0.78
C GLU A 277 -8.63 0.36 0.70
N LEU A 278 -8.44 1.02 1.84
CA LEU A 278 -7.56 2.17 1.98
C LEU A 278 -6.12 1.69 2.00
N ARG A 279 -5.23 2.37 1.28
CA ARG A 279 -3.80 2.06 1.23
C ARG A 279 -2.97 3.30 1.51
N TYR A 280 -2.01 3.17 2.41
CA TYR A 280 -0.87 4.09 2.54
C TYR A 280 0.30 3.52 1.75
N SER A 281 0.85 4.29 0.81
CA SER A 281 1.88 3.84 -0.13
C SER A 281 2.86 4.95 -0.48
N ASN A 282 3.91 4.63 -1.26
CA ASN A 282 4.89 5.60 -1.75
C ASN A 282 5.06 5.49 -3.29
N PHE A 283 5.11 6.62 -4.01
CA PHE A 283 5.25 6.66 -5.48
C PHE A 283 6.68 6.44 -6.02
N ASN A 284 7.71 6.36 -5.17
CA ASN A 284 9.11 6.22 -5.58
C ASN A 284 9.59 4.76 -5.65
N ALA A 285 8.75 3.80 -5.24
CA ALA A 285 9.04 2.39 -5.37
C ALA A 285 8.20 1.78 -6.50
N LEU A 286 8.78 0.85 -7.26
CA LEU A 286 8.10 0.15 -8.35
C LEU A 286 8.13 -1.37 -8.09
N PRO A 287 6.96 -2.03 -7.95
CA PRO A 287 5.61 -1.45 -7.86
C PRO A 287 5.47 -0.55 -6.60
N ASN A 288 4.54 0.42 -6.60
CA ASN A 288 4.27 1.23 -5.40
C ASN A 288 3.76 0.28 -4.29
N PRO A 289 4.51 0.05 -3.20
CA PRO A 289 4.12 -0.92 -2.19
C PRO A 289 3.06 -0.32 -1.26
N THR A 290 2.12 -1.15 -0.82
CA THR A 290 1.22 -0.86 0.30
C THR A 290 1.96 -1.06 1.62
N LEU A 291 2.13 0.03 2.38
CA LEU A 291 2.85 0.04 3.66
C LEU A 291 1.90 -0.13 4.85
N ALA A 292 0.65 0.30 4.69
CA ALA A 292 -0.45 0.01 5.60
C ALA A 292 -1.77 -0.04 4.82
N SER A 293 -2.71 -0.88 5.26
CA SER A 293 -4.05 -0.92 4.68
C SER A 293 -5.15 -1.02 5.72
N SER A 294 -6.36 -0.64 5.33
CA SER A 294 -7.55 -0.76 6.16
C SER A 294 -8.80 -0.95 5.30
N PRO A 295 -9.67 -1.93 5.61
CA PRO A 295 -10.88 -2.18 4.84
C PRO A 295 -11.91 -1.06 5.02
N ILE A 296 -12.66 -0.77 3.95
CA ILE A 296 -13.78 0.17 3.97
C ILE A 296 -14.91 -0.32 3.06
N THR A 297 -16.15 -0.30 3.56
CA THR A 297 -17.35 -0.61 2.77
C THR A 297 -18.03 0.68 2.31
N LEU A 298 -18.17 0.85 1.01
CA LEU A 298 -18.86 1.98 0.41
C LEU A 298 -20.33 1.65 0.19
N LYS A 299 -21.21 2.40 0.84
CA LYS A 299 -22.67 2.34 0.65
C LYS A 299 -23.07 3.15 -0.58
N PRO A 300 -24.12 2.76 -1.31
CA PRO A 300 -24.60 3.56 -2.43
C PRO A 300 -25.00 4.95 -1.97
N ALA A 301 -24.60 5.97 -2.73
CA ALA A 301 -25.10 7.32 -2.54
C ALA A 301 -26.57 7.42 -2.93
N THR A 302 -27.32 8.18 -2.16
CA THR A 302 -28.68 8.56 -2.52
C THR A 302 -28.61 9.84 -3.34
N TYR A 303 -29.06 9.76 -4.59
CA TYR A 303 -29.19 10.92 -5.46
C TYR A 303 -30.66 11.27 -5.67
N GLY A 304 -30.94 12.55 -5.83
CA GLY A 304 -32.29 13.04 -6.07
C GLY A 304 -32.30 14.41 -6.74
N LEU A 305 -33.30 14.63 -7.59
CA LEU A 305 -33.62 15.92 -8.18
C LEU A 305 -35.12 16.17 -8.05
N SER A 306 -35.49 17.37 -7.64
CA SER A 306 -36.87 17.84 -7.59
C SER A 306 -36.95 19.22 -8.22
N ALA A 307 -37.64 19.30 -9.34
CA ALA A 307 -37.86 20.49 -10.15
C ALA A 307 -39.29 20.50 -10.69
N PRO A 308 -39.81 21.65 -11.17
CA PRO A 308 -41.08 21.69 -11.89
C PRO A 308 -41.06 20.74 -13.11
N SER A 309 -42.18 20.07 -13.39
CA SER A 309 -42.30 19.20 -14.56
C SER A 309 -42.30 19.96 -15.89
N SER A 310 -42.58 21.26 -15.86
CA SER A 310 -42.48 22.14 -17.01
C SER A 310 -42.11 23.58 -16.63
N ALA A 311 -41.45 24.30 -17.52
CA ALA A 311 -41.09 25.70 -17.34
C ALA A 311 -40.89 26.42 -18.69
N LYS A 312 -40.90 27.76 -18.67
CA LYS A 312 -40.76 28.57 -19.89
C LYS A 312 -39.35 28.47 -20.48
N ALA A 313 -39.22 28.47 -21.80
CA ALA A 313 -37.94 28.56 -22.50
C ALA A 313 -37.11 29.78 -22.04
N GLY A 314 -35.81 29.54 -21.82
CA GLY A 314 -34.84 30.54 -21.37
C GLY A 314 -34.97 30.99 -19.91
N SER A 315 -36.00 30.53 -19.19
CA SER A 315 -36.23 30.89 -17.79
C SER A 315 -35.22 30.23 -16.84
N THR A 316 -35.11 30.77 -15.62
CA THR A 316 -34.33 30.14 -14.54
C THR A 316 -35.29 29.45 -13.60
N ILE A 317 -35.03 28.17 -13.31
CA ILE A 317 -35.79 27.36 -12.36
C ILE A 317 -35.00 27.11 -11.08
N GLU A 318 -35.70 26.79 -10.01
CA GLU A 318 -35.11 26.26 -8.78
C GLU A 318 -35.17 24.73 -8.78
N VAL A 319 -34.04 24.09 -8.51
CA VAL A 319 -33.87 22.64 -8.50
C VAL A 319 -33.38 22.22 -7.12
N LYS A 320 -34.22 21.53 -6.36
CA LYS A 320 -33.77 20.85 -5.13
C LYS A 320 -33.00 19.59 -5.52
N TRP A 321 -31.90 19.33 -4.83
CA TRP A 321 -31.07 18.15 -5.10
C TRP A 321 -30.70 17.41 -3.81
N THR A 322 -30.41 16.12 -3.96
CA THR A 322 -29.84 15.25 -2.93
C THR A 322 -28.64 14.55 -3.54
N GLY A 323 -27.54 14.51 -2.81
CA GLY A 323 -26.27 13.94 -3.26
C GLY A 323 -25.10 14.40 -2.38
N PRO A 324 -23.90 13.89 -2.65
CA PRO A 324 -22.72 14.10 -1.79
C PRO A 324 -22.17 15.54 -1.80
N ASN A 325 -22.58 16.38 -2.76
CA ASN A 325 -22.18 17.79 -2.86
C ASN A 325 -20.66 18.02 -2.88
N ASN A 326 -19.94 17.15 -3.59
CA ASN A 326 -18.51 17.32 -3.76
C ASN A 326 -18.21 18.63 -4.52
N PRO A 327 -16.99 19.18 -4.42
CA PRO A 327 -16.64 20.47 -5.03
C PRO A 327 -16.90 20.59 -6.53
N ARG A 328 -17.09 19.46 -7.24
CA ARG A 328 -17.35 19.38 -8.68
C ARG A 328 -18.62 18.60 -9.03
N ASP A 329 -19.54 18.47 -8.09
CA ASP A 329 -20.88 17.96 -8.40
C ASP A 329 -21.71 19.10 -9.03
N TYR A 330 -22.54 18.76 -10.00
CA TYR A 330 -23.32 19.74 -10.76
C TYR A 330 -24.65 19.16 -11.22
N VAL A 331 -25.58 20.08 -11.52
CA VAL A 331 -26.81 19.77 -12.25
C VAL A 331 -26.73 20.39 -13.63
N THR A 332 -27.03 19.62 -14.66
CA THR A 332 -27.09 20.07 -16.05
C THR A 332 -28.44 19.79 -16.67
N VAL A 333 -28.83 20.58 -17.67
CA VAL A 333 -30.01 20.35 -18.50
C VAL A 333 -29.57 19.99 -19.91
N VAL A 334 -29.97 18.83 -20.42
CA VAL A 334 -29.60 18.32 -21.75
C VAL A 334 -30.82 17.83 -22.51
N LYS A 335 -30.73 17.69 -23.83
CA LYS A 335 -31.87 17.15 -24.61
C LYS A 335 -32.15 15.72 -24.15
N LYS A 336 -33.43 15.34 -24.12
CA LYS A 336 -33.82 13.98 -23.73
C LYS A 336 -33.11 12.94 -24.63
N GLY A 337 -32.53 11.90 -24.01
CA GLY A 337 -31.79 10.84 -24.71
C GLY A 337 -30.37 11.20 -25.18
N GLU A 338 -29.84 12.37 -24.81
CA GLU A 338 -28.47 12.74 -25.13
C GLU A 338 -27.44 11.82 -24.44
N ARG A 339 -26.35 11.46 -25.10
CA ARG A 339 -25.36 10.51 -24.51
C ARG A 339 -24.72 11.07 -23.23
N GLU A 340 -24.33 10.19 -22.32
CA GLU A 340 -23.55 10.57 -21.14
C GLU A 340 -22.23 11.26 -21.52
N GLY A 341 -21.79 12.21 -20.69
CA GLY A 341 -20.59 13.00 -20.94
C GLY A 341 -20.69 14.11 -22.00
N GLN A 342 -21.83 14.26 -22.69
CA GLN A 342 -22.07 15.37 -23.62
C GLN A 342 -22.56 16.63 -22.89
N TYR A 343 -21.99 17.79 -23.27
CA TYR A 343 -22.26 19.10 -22.67
C TYR A 343 -22.97 20.04 -23.64
N SER A 344 -24.15 19.68 -24.16
CA SER A 344 -24.88 20.60 -25.04
C SER A 344 -25.61 21.72 -24.29
N GLY A 345 -25.76 21.62 -22.96
CA GLY A 345 -26.64 22.49 -22.20
C GLY A 345 -26.05 23.19 -20.96
N LYS A 346 -26.88 24.05 -20.37
CA LYS A 346 -26.50 24.93 -19.25
C LYS A 346 -26.33 24.09 -17.96
N SER A 347 -25.34 24.42 -17.15
CA SER A 347 -25.02 23.67 -15.92
C SER A 347 -24.77 24.61 -14.75
N ALA A 348 -25.01 24.15 -13.53
CA ALA A 348 -24.71 24.88 -12.30
C ALA A 348 -24.16 23.93 -11.23
N LEU A 349 -23.19 24.39 -10.42
CA LEU A 349 -22.55 23.56 -9.41
C LEU A 349 -23.45 23.41 -8.19
N THR A 350 -23.50 22.23 -7.59
CA THR A 350 -24.37 21.98 -6.42
C THR A 350 -23.98 22.84 -5.21
N ARG A 351 -22.71 23.24 -5.11
CA ARG A 351 -22.22 24.17 -4.08
C ARG A 351 -22.85 25.57 -4.15
N ASP A 352 -23.46 25.93 -5.27
CA ASP A 352 -24.03 27.27 -5.49
C ASP A 352 -25.43 27.43 -4.85
N GLY A 353 -26.02 26.35 -4.32
CA GLY A 353 -27.24 26.41 -3.50
C GLY A 353 -28.09 25.14 -3.54
N ASN A 354 -28.96 24.98 -2.53
CA ASN A 354 -30.03 23.96 -2.50
C ASN A 354 -31.30 24.56 -1.88
N PRO A 355 -32.29 25.04 -2.68
CA PRO A 355 -32.41 24.85 -4.12
C PRO A 355 -31.33 25.55 -4.96
N LEU A 356 -30.91 24.89 -6.05
CA LEU A 356 -29.97 25.39 -7.05
C LEU A 356 -30.73 26.16 -8.13
N LYS A 357 -30.20 27.31 -8.57
CA LYS A 357 -30.77 28.05 -9.71
C LYS A 357 -30.14 27.55 -11.02
N LEU A 358 -30.97 27.06 -11.94
CA LEU A 358 -30.54 26.54 -13.23
C LEU A 358 -31.28 27.24 -14.38
N LYS A 359 -30.52 27.80 -15.33
CA LYS A 359 -31.09 28.43 -16.53
C LYS A 359 -31.43 27.37 -17.57
N LEU A 360 -32.66 27.38 -18.07
CA LEU A 360 -33.13 26.45 -19.09
C LEU A 360 -32.68 26.87 -20.50
N PRO A 361 -32.70 25.93 -21.46
CA PRO A 361 -32.48 26.22 -22.87
C PRO A 361 -33.54 27.17 -23.42
N ASP A 362 -33.15 27.97 -24.42
CA ASP A 362 -34.04 28.97 -25.06
C ASP A 362 -34.95 28.34 -26.12
N GLN A 363 -34.73 27.06 -26.47
CA GLN A 363 -35.58 26.28 -27.35
C GLN A 363 -36.58 25.45 -26.55
N PRO A 364 -37.88 25.49 -26.87
CA PRO A 364 -38.86 24.54 -26.35
C PRO A 364 -38.53 23.10 -26.72
N GLY A 365 -38.94 22.16 -25.88
CA GLY A 365 -38.72 20.73 -26.10
C GLY A 365 -38.69 19.92 -24.81
N THR A 366 -38.47 18.62 -24.94
CA THR A 366 -38.28 17.71 -23.79
C THR A 366 -36.81 17.59 -23.44
N TYR A 367 -36.47 17.89 -22.19
CA TYR A 367 -35.12 17.87 -21.67
C TYR A 367 -35.02 16.95 -20.45
N GLU A 368 -33.78 16.60 -20.09
CA GLU A 368 -33.44 15.88 -18.88
C GLU A 368 -32.56 16.77 -18.00
N LEU A 369 -32.92 16.88 -16.72
CA LEU A 369 -32.04 17.39 -15.68
C LEU A 369 -31.22 16.22 -15.15
N ARG A 370 -29.90 16.37 -15.11
CA ARG A 370 -28.96 15.32 -14.69
C ARG A 370 -28.10 15.81 -13.54
N TYR A 371 -28.04 15.03 -12.46
CA TYR A 371 -27.05 15.17 -11.40
C TYR A 371 -25.81 14.39 -11.81
N SER A 372 -24.66 15.04 -11.85
CA SER A 372 -23.41 14.47 -12.35
C SER A 372 -22.20 14.98 -11.57
N ASN A 373 -21.04 14.36 -11.75
CA ASN A 373 -19.76 14.84 -11.22
C ASN A 373 -18.68 14.93 -12.31
N PHE A 374 -17.75 15.88 -12.16
CA PHE A 374 -16.58 16.00 -13.06
C PHE A 374 -15.40 15.08 -12.69
N ASN A 375 -15.60 14.13 -11.76
CA ASN A 375 -14.49 13.36 -11.19
C ASN A 375 -14.14 12.10 -12.00
N THR A 376 -14.98 11.74 -12.97
CA THR A 376 -14.85 10.56 -13.85
C THR A 376 -15.13 10.97 -15.30
N ILE A 377 -14.41 10.40 -16.27
CA ILE A 377 -14.59 10.69 -17.71
C ILE A 377 -14.98 9.39 -18.43
N PRO A 378 -16.11 9.34 -19.15
CA PRO A 378 -17.11 10.40 -19.30
C PRO A 378 -17.83 10.70 -17.96
N ASN A 379 -18.36 11.92 -17.80
CA ASN A 379 -19.05 12.31 -16.57
C ASN A 379 -20.37 11.54 -16.45
N PRO A 380 -20.57 10.73 -15.40
CA PRO A 380 -21.71 9.84 -15.27
C PRO A 380 -22.97 10.61 -14.91
N THR A 381 -24.12 10.11 -15.37
CA THR A 381 -25.42 10.54 -14.85
C THR A 381 -25.73 9.74 -13.60
N LEU A 382 -25.67 10.38 -12.44
CA LEU A 382 -25.90 9.74 -11.14
C LEU A 382 -27.39 9.70 -10.78
N PHE A 383 -28.17 10.66 -11.30
CA PHE A 383 -29.63 10.71 -11.24
C PHE A 383 -30.18 11.63 -12.32
N SER A 384 -31.40 11.39 -12.79
CA SER A 384 -32.05 12.31 -13.73
C SER A 384 -33.56 12.39 -13.55
N VAL A 385 -34.12 13.53 -13.96
CA VAL A 385 -35.56 13.75 -14.08
C VAL A 385 -35.87 14.47 -15.40
N VAL A 386 -37.06 14.24 -15.95
CA VAL A 386 -37.51 14.88 -17.20
C VAL A 386 -38.17 16.22 -16.89
N ILE A 387 -37.93 17.21 -17.75
CA ILE A 387 -38.61 18.51 -17.73
C ILE A 387 -39.05 18.91 -19.15
N GLU A 388 -40.24 19.49 -19.25
CA GLU A 388 -40.78 20.04 -20.49
C GLU A 388 -40.54 21.56 -20.56
N VAL A 389 -39.76 22.00 -21.54
CA VAL A 389 -39.49 23.43 -21.77
C VAL A 389 -40.50 23.94 -22.80
N LYS A 390 -41.28 24.96 -22.43
CA LYS A 390 -42.41 25.48 -23.22
C LYS A 390 -42.22 26.92 -23.69
#